data_AF-A0A6J6TAB8-F1
#
_entry.id   AF-A0A6J6TAB8-F1
#
_cell.length_a   1.000
_cell.length_b   1.000
_cell.length_c   1.000
_cell.angle_alpha   90.00
_cell.angle_beta   90.00
_cell.angle_gamma   90.00
#
_symmetry.space_group_name_H-M   'P 1'
#
loop_
_entity.id
_entity.type
_entity.pdbx_description
1 polymer ?
#
loop_
_entity_poly.entity_id
_entity_poly.type
_entity_poly.pdbx_seq_one_letter_code
_entity_poly.pdbx_strand_id
1 'polypeptide(L)'
;MSRPTQVGVPVVTTEPSTKENQVVVVAPVVRPRRAAQRADEAATEALAESSPDSSAEEAAGGNSGSERTGLTERLSQLLVTPETRGPRIRVGVFWFFIVLAAATSGRVWTAAVWAVISAAAGYQIVASWQREQIEQRQQVEQSEQVEQSEQVEQSEQVEQSEQVAKSEQVAPALSEDVDTASHRLSTGGLFRLVAAVGAGLMPLAAAYSTGMAGAALIVLPLIALLVHLVFGLRPSSAAPTLIGIVLPALASISVVLSVRAGLWAGLFLVLAVSLYDAGSFLLGADASSRWEGPVAGMIGALGVTFTIATFHPPPFSTASAWIAGIVICVASPLGQWLGSFFLPSILCSRACS
;
A
#
# COMPACT_ATOMS: atom_id res chain seq x y z
N MET A 1 50.69 34.32 -38.17
CA MET A 1 49.26 34.44 -37.83
C MET A 1 48.77 33.10 -37.29
N SER A 2 48.62 32.97 -35.97
CA SER A 2 47.78 31.95 -35.30
C SER A 2 47.71 32.36 -33.82
N ARG A 3 46.50 32.62 -33.33
CA ARG A 3 46.24 32.98 -31.92
C ARG A 3 46.15 31.71 -31.07
N PRO A 4 46.66 31.69 -29.83
CA PRO A 4 46.38 30.62 -28.88
C PRO A 4 45.02 30.83 -28.20
N THR A 5 44.23 29.77 -28.16
CA THR A 5 42.94 29.68 -27.45
C THR A 5 43.19 29.52 -25.96
N GLN A 6 42.82 30.53 -25.16
CA GLN A 6 42.78 30.44 -23.70
C GLN A 6 41.57 29.61 -23.25
N VAL A 7 41.81 28.59 -22.44
CA VAL A 7 40.78 27.83 -21.71
C VAL A 7 40.65 28.47 -20.32
N GLY A 8 39.53 29.11 -20.06
CA GLY A 8 39.19 29.68 -18.75
C GLY A 8 38.65 28.61 -17.81
N VAL A 9 39.26 28.49 -16.63
CA VAL A 9 38.76 27.68 -15.51
C VAL A 9 37.99 28.61 -14.57
N PRO A 10 36.72 28.32 -14.23
CA PRO A 10 36.01 29.12 -13.23
C PRO A 10 36.50 28.75 -11.83
N VAL A 11 37.21 29.68 -11.20
CA VAL A 11 37.52 29.65 -9.77
C VAL A 11 36.26 30.07 -9.02
N VAL A 12 35.66 29.16 -8.26
CA VAL A 12 34.54 29.44 -7.37
C VAL A 12 35.13 29.76 -5.99
N THR A 13 35.19 31.04 -5.67
CA THR A 13 35.48 31.55 -4.32
C THR A 13 34.20 31.47 -3.49
N THR A 14 34.26 30.86 -2.31
CA THR A 14 33.18 30.89 -1.33
C THR A 14 33.55 31.88 -0.22
N GLU A 15 32.79 32.97 -0.11
CA GLU A 15 32.75 33.82 1.08
C GLU A 15 31.56 33.45 1.97
N PRO A 16 31.68 33.56 3.31
CA PRO A 16 30.59 33.27 4.22
C PRO A 16 29.76 34.53 4.45
N SER A 17 28.48 34.52 4.06
CA SER A 17 27.55 35.61 4.35
C SER A 17 26.43 35.17 5.30
N THR A 18 26.25 36.03 6.29
CA THR A 18 25.39 36.02 7.46
C THR A 18 23.89 36.00 7.15
N LYS A 19 23.16 35.36 8.07
CA LYS A 19 21.72 35.45 8.37
C LYS A 19 20.94 36.58 7.68
N GLU A 20 19.99 36.21 6.82
CA GLU A 20 18.81 37.04 6.56
C GLU A 20 17.61 36.22 6.06
N ASN A 21 16.42 36.64 6.49
CA ASN A 21 15.10 36.02 6.29
C ASN A 21 14.85 35.55 4.85
N GLN A 22 14.67 34.24 4.68
CA GLN A 22 14.20 33.67 3.42
C GLN A 22 12.66 33.60 3.43
N VAL A 23 12.02 34.60 2.82
CA VAL A 23 10.62 34.54 2.40
C VAL A 23 10.52 33.50 1.29
N VAL A 24 9.88 32.36 1.59
CA VAL A 24 9.60 31.30 0.62
C VAL A 24 8.49 31.78 -0.31
N VAL A 25 8.86 32.36 -1.44
CA VAL A 25 7.94 32.58 -2.55
C VAL A 25 7.74 31.25 -3.25
N VAL A 26 6.60 30.60 -2.98
CA VAL A 26 6.15 29.41 -3.70
C VAL A 26 5.76 29.85 -5.11
N ALA A 27 6.68 29.69 -6.07
CA ALA A 27 6.35 29.81 -7.48
C ALA A 27 5.39 28.66 -7.87
N PRO A 28 4.30 28.93 -8.61
CA PRO A 28 3.44 27.87 -9.12
C PRO A 28 4.25 26.98 -10.06
N VAL A 29 4.35 25.70 -9.73
CA VAL A 29 4.93 24.66 -10.59
C VAL A 29 4.01 24.51 -11.81
N VAL A 30 4.31 25.25 -12.86
CA VAL A 30 3.71 25.07 -14.18
C VAL A 30 4.25 23.74 -14.73
N ARG A 31 3.46 22.67 -14.60
CA ARG A 31 3.78 21.37 -15.21
C ARG A 31 3.92 21.54 -16.73
N PRO A 32 4.96 21.00 -17.38
CA PRO A 32 5.18 21.12 -18.81
C PRO A 32 4.30 20.09 -19.56
N ARG A 33 2.97 20.22 -19.47
CA ARG A 33 2.03 19.30 -20.16
C ARG A 33 1.71 19.73 -21.59
N ARG A 34 1.96 21.00 -21.94
CA ARG A 34 1.64 21.56 -23.27
C ARG A 34 2.67 21.33 -24.37
N ALA A 35 3.91 20.96 -24.03
CA ALA A 35 4.93 20.70 -25.04
C ALA A 35 4.81 19.29 -25.65
N ALA A 36 4.41 18.29 -24.85
CA ALA A 36 4.18 16.93 -25.33
C ALA A 36 2.92 16.83 -26.20
N GLN A 37 1.83 17.53 -25.84
CA GLN A 37 0.58 17.51 -26.63
C GLN A 37 0.74 18.08 -28.06
N ARG A 38 1.62 19.06 -28.28
CA ARG A 38 1.85 19.60 -29.63
C ARG A 38 2.67 18.68 -30.54
N ALA A 39 3.47 17.77 -29.97
CA ALA A 39 4.22 16.80 -30.76
C ALA A 39 3.30 15.69 -31.31
N ASP A 40 2.30 15.27 -30.52
CA ASP A 40 1.34 14.25 -30.93
C ASP A 40 0.28 14.80 -31.91
N GLU A 41 -0.16 16.06 -31.77
CA GLU A 41 -1.02 16.70 -32.78
C GLU A 41 -0.32 16.84 -34.13
N ALA A 42 0.96 17.24 -34.15
CA ALA A 42 1.73 17.38 -35.39
C ALA A 42 2.02 16.03 -36.08
N ALA A 43 2.17 14.94 -35.30
CA ALA A 43 2.33 13.60 -35.86
C ALA A 43 1.01 13.03 -36.42
N THR A 44 -0.13 13.46 -35.89
CA THR A 44 -1.46 13.00 -36.32
C THR A 44 -1.93 13.74 -37.59
N GLU A 45 -1.59 15.02 -37.75
CA GLU A 45 -1.86 15.75 -39.00
C GLU A 45 -1.00 15.25 -40.18
N ALA A 46 0.25 14.82 -39.94
CA ALA A 46 1.13 14.32 -41.00
C ALA A 46 0.71 12.94 -41.57
N LEU A 47 -0.12 12.18 -40.85
CA LEU A 47 -0.64 10.87 -41.30
C LEU A 47 -2.03 10.98 -41.97
N ALA A 48 -2.68 12.14 -41.93
CA ALA A 48 -4.00 12.35 -42.50
C ALA A 48 -4.00 12.73 -44.00
N GLU A 49 -2.84 13.02 -44.60
CA GLU A 49 -2.74 13.50 -45.99
C GLU A 49 -2.47 12.42 -47.05
N SER A 50 -2.42 11.13 -46.70
CA SER A 50 -2.19 10.08 -47.71
C SER A 50 -3.12 8.87 -47.55
N SER A 51 -4.33 8.95 -48.10
CA SER A 51 -4.89 7.85 -48.91
C SER A 51 -6.18 8.22 -49.65
N PRO A 52 -6.42 7.57 -50.80
CA PRO A 52 -7.37 8.01 -51.81
C PRO A 52 -8.80 7.52 -51.57
N ASP A 53 -9.72 8.25 -52.19
CA ASP A 53 -11.15 7.95 -52.39
C ASP A 53 -11.46 6.45 -52.52
N SER A 54 -12.15 5.92 -51.51
CA SER A 54 -13.06 4.79 -51.69
C SER A 54 -14.39 5.15 -51.05
N SER A 55 -15.18 5.92 -51.81
CA SER A 55 -16.59 6.16 -51.57
C SER A 55 -17.39 4.87 -51.72
N ALA A 56 -18.47 4.79 -50.93
CA ALA A 56 -19.50 3.74 -50.89
C ALA A 56 -19.18 2.54 -49.98
N GLU A 57 -19.60 2.62 -48.72
CA GLU A 57 -20.73 1.82 -48.20
C GLU A 57 -21.14 2.35 -46.82
N GLU A 58 -21.99 3.37 -46.83
CA GLU A 58 -22.66 3.93 -45.65
C GLU A 58 -24.06 3.30 -45.56
N ALA A 59 -24.30 2.51 -44.50
CA ALA A 59 -25.54 2.47 -43.71
C ALA A 59 -25.75 1.10 -43.05
N ALA A 60 -25.31 0.93 -41.79
CA ALA A 60 -26.08 0.27 -40.72
C ALA A 60 -25.23 0.04 -39.45
N GLY A 61 -25.61 0.71 -38.35
CA GLY A 61 -25.38 0.28 -36.96
C GLY A 61 -23.93 0.37 -36.45
N GLY A 62 -23.58 1.12 -35.42
CA GLY A 62 -24.35 1.55 -34.26
C GLY A 62 -23.36 1.54 -33.07
N ASN A 63 -22.97 2.73 -32.63
CA ASN A 63 -22.49 3.13 -31.29
C ASN A 63 -21.44 2.30 -30.50
N SER A 64 -20.75 1.32 -31.08
CA SER A 64 -19.81 0.43 -30.35
C SER A 64 -18.35 0.93 -30.27
N GLY A 65 -18.04 2.11 -30.84
CA GLY A 65 -16.68 2.66 -30.88
C GLY A 65 -16.21 3.36 -29.59
N SER A 66 -17.14 3.90 -28.79
CA SER A 66 -16.80 4.73 -27.61
C SER A 66 -16.40 3.90 -26.37
N GLU A 67 -16.91 2.67 -26.25
CA GLU A 67 -16.57 1.81 -25.10
C GLU A 67 -15.16 1.19 -25.17
N ARG A 68 -14.65 0.96 -26.38
CA ARG A 68 -13.31 0.34 -26.55
C ARG A 68 -12.17 1.28 -26.22
N THR A 69 -12.29 2.57 -26.55
CA THR A 69 -11.26 3.57 -26.22
C THR A 69 -11.18 3.84 -24.72
N GLY A 70 -12.33 3.87 -24.03
CA GLY A 70 -12.38 4.02 -22.58
C GLY A 70 -11.74 2.85 -21.81
N LEU A 71 -11.89 1.60 -22.30
CA LEU A 71 -11.25 0.43 -21.69
C LEU A 71 -9.73 0.46 -21.81
N THR A 72 -9.18 0.84 -22.96
CA THR A 72 -7.72 0.94 -23.14
C THR A 72 -7.11 2.07 -22.31
N GLU A 73 -7.82 3.18 -22.12
CA GLU A 73 -7.36 4.29 -21.28
C GLU A 73 -7.48 3.97 -19.78
N ARG A 74 -8.52 3.22 -19.39
CA ARG A 74 -8.64 2.65 -18.04
C ARG A 74 -7.55 1.62 -17.75
N LEU A 75 -7.22 0.77 -18.72
CA LEU A 75 -6.14 -0.20 -18.58
C LEU A 75 -4.77 0.48 -18.54
N SER A 76 -4.54 1.54 -19.31
CA SER A 76 -3.27 2.29 -19.28
C SER A 76 -3.09 3.10 -17.99
N GLN A 77 -4.17 3.60 -17.37
CA GLN A 77 -4.11 4.21 -16.03
C GLN A 77 -3.84 3.19 -14.92
N LEU A 78 -4.16 1.91 -15.15
CA LEU A 78 -3.85 0.82 -14.22
C LEU A 78 -2.42 0.27 -14.39
N LEU A 79 -1.74 0.55 -15.51
CA LEU A 79 -0.31 0.32 -15.68
C LEU A 79 0.47 1.44 -14.99
N VAL A 80 0.45 1.43 -13.66
CA VAL A 80 1.44 2.16 -12.87
C VAL A 80 2.80 1.54 -13.18
N THR A 81 3.58 2.17 -14.05
CA THR A 81 4.97 1.78 -14.33
C THR A 81 5.77 1.93 -13.04
N PRO A 82 6.23 0.84 -12.42
CA PRO A 82 7.04 0.92 -11.22
C PRO A 82 8.34 1.64 -11.56
N GLU A 83 8.63 2.72 -10.85
CA GLU A 83 9.92 3.41 -11.00
C GLU A 83 11.04 2.49 -10.49
N THR A 84 11.72 1.80 -11.41
CA THR A 84 12.90 0.97 -11.12
C THR A 84 14.11 1.81 -10.71
N ARG A 85 14.14 3.09 -11.07
CA ARG A 85 15.19 4.03 -10.65
C ARG A 85 14.73 4.87 -9.46
N GLY A 86 14.63 4.24 -8.29
CA GLY A 86 14.20 4.93 -7.08
C GLY A 86 14.90 4.47 -5.79
N PRO A 87 14.79 5.26 -4.70
CA PRO A 87 15.25 4.89 -3.35
C PRO A 87 14.72 3.54 -2.85
N ARG A 88 13.60 3.07 -3.42
CA ARG A 88 12.92 1.82 -3.04
C ARG A 88 13.79 0.58 -3.21
N ILE A 89 14.58 0.48 -4.30
CA ILE A 89 15.48 -0.67 -4.49
C ILE A 89 16.53 -0.70 -3.38
N ARG A 90 17.08 0.45 -3.01
CA ARG A 90 18.09 0.55 -1.92
C ARG A 90 17.50 0.12 -0.59
N VAL A 91 16.26 0.52 -0.31
CA VAL A 91 15.52 0.10 0.90
C VAL A 91 15.28 -1.40 0.90
N GLY A 92 14.88 -1.99 -0.23
CA GLY A 92 14.69 -3.45 -0.35
C GLY A 92 15.97 -4.24 -0.11
N VAL A 93 17.07 -3.84 -0.74
CA VAL A 93 18.39 -4.47 -0.54
C VAL A 93 18.86 -4.33 0.92
N PHE A 94 18.71 -3.14 1.51
CA PHE A 94 19.04 -2.92 2.91
C PHE A 94 18.21 -3.80 3.85
N TRP A 95 16.91 -3.92 3.59
CA TRP A 95 16.01 -4.77 4.36
C TRP A 95 16.42 -6.25 4.27
N PHE A 96 16.76 -6.71 3.07
CA PHE A 96 17.27 -8.07 2.85
C PHE A 96 18.48 -8.37 3.74
N PHE A 97 19.46 -7.47 3.80
CA PHE A 97 20.63 -7.65 4.67
C PHE A 97 20.28 -7.64 6.16
N ILE A 98 19.33 -6.82 6.60
CA ILE A 98 18.86 -6.84 7.98
C ILE A 98 18.28 -8.20 8.34
N VAL A 99 17.40 -8.74 7.51
CA VAL A 99 16.74 -10.02 7.81
C VAL A 99 17.67 -11.20 7.65
N LEU A 100 18.59 -11.15 6.68
CA LEU A 100 19.67 -12.13 6.59
C LEU A 100 20.56 -12.11 7.83
N ALA A 101 20.98 -10.92 8.29
CA ALA A 101 21.79 -10.76 9.50
C ALA A 101 21.05 -11.22 10.77
N ALA A 102 19.75 -10.94 10.87
CA ALA A 102 18.93 -11.42 11.98
C ALA A 102 18.85 -12.95 11.98
N ALA A 103 18.60 -13.57 10.82
CA ALA A 103 18.51 -15.02 10.66
C ALA A 103 19.84 -15.72 11.01
N THR A 104 20.99 -15.16 10.59
CA THR A 104 22.32 -15.72 10.91
C THR A 104 22.75 -15.47 12.35
N SER A 105 22.28 -14.39 12.98
CA SER A 105 22.54 -14.09 14.40
C SER A 105 21.76 -14.98 15.36
N GLY A 106 20.82 -15.80 14.84
CA GLY A 106 20.11 -16.82 15.59
C GLY A 106 18.72 -16.40 16.05
N ARG A 107 18.05 -17.32 16.75
CA ARG A 107 16.61 -17.28 17.03
C ARG A 107 16.15 -16.01 17.75
N VAL A 108 16.91 -15.54 18.73
CA VAL A 108 16.55 -14.38 19.56
C VAL A 108 16.54 -13.10 18.73
N TRP A 109 17.55 -12.90 17.88
CA TRP A 109 17.64 -11.73 17.01
C TRP A 109 16.58 -11.75 15.91
N THR A 110 16.35 -12.92 15.28
CA THR A 110 15.22 -13.10 14.36
C THR A 110 13.90 -12.70 15.02
N ALA A 111 13.61 -13.23 16.21
CA ALA A 111 12.36 -12.94 16.90
C ALA A 111 12.22 -11.46 17.29
N ALA A 112 13.31 -10.80 17.71
CA ALA A 112 13.29 -9.38 18.04
C ALA A 112 12.99 -8.50 16.79
N VAL A 113 13.67 -8.76 15.68
CA VAL A 113 13.46 -8.02 14.43
C VAL A 113 12.02 -8.22 13.93
N TRP A 114 11.56 -9.48 13.90
CA TRP A 114 10.20 -9.79 13.45
C TRP A 114 9.12 -9.30 14.42
N ALA A 115 9.39 -9.20 15.72
CA ALA A 115 8.50 -8.58 16.69
C ALA A 115 8.27 -7.10 16.37
N VAL A 116 9.34 -6.36 16.09
CA VAL A 116 9.26 -4.93 15.73
C VAL A 116 8.49 -4.74 14.42
N ILE A 117 8.80 -5.55 13.40
CA ILE A 117 8.12 -5.50 12.10
C ILE A 117 6.63 -5.82 12.24
N SER A 118 6.31 -6.91 12.95
CA SER A 118 4.92 -7.34 13.19
C SER A 118 4.14 -6.28 13.97
N ALA A 119 4.76 -5.66 14.98
CA ALA A 119 4.15 -4.57 15.74
C ALA A 119 3.87 -3.34 14.87
N ALA A 120 4.82 -2.92 14.03
CA ALA A 120 4.64 -1.80 13.11
C ALA A 120 3.56 -2.09 12.07
N ALA A 121 3.52 -3.32 11.53
CA ALA A 121 2.49 -3.74 10.58
C ALA A 121 1.09 -3.75 11.21
N GLY A 122 0.95 -4.32 12.42
CA GLY A 122 -0.32 -4.32 13.15
C GLY A 122 -0.81 -2.90 13.46
N TYR A 123 0.10 -2.00 13.85
CA TYR A 123 -0.21 -0.59 14.04
C TYR A 123 -0.75 0.06 12.76
N GLN A 124 -0.06 -0.16 11.62
CA GLN A 124 -0.41 0.47 10.35
C GLN A 124 -1.74 -0.05 9.77
N ILE A 125 -2.03 -1.35 9.91
CA ILE A 125 -3.30 -1.95 9.47
C ILE A 125 -4.49 -1.31 10.20
N VAL A 126 -4.39 -1.15 11.52
CA VAL A 126 -5.47 -0.50 12.28
C VAL A 126 -5.56 0.99 11.96
N ALA A 127 -4.42 1.66 11.77
CA ALA A 127 -4.39 3.08 11.43
C ALA A 127 -4.99 3.37 10.05
N SER A 128 -4.78 2.50 9.04
CA SER A 128 -5.38 2.69 7.71
C SER A 128 -6.90 2.53 7.74
N TRP A 129 -7.40 1.50 8.42
CA TRP A 129 -8.84 1.29 8.60
C TRP A 129 -9.52 2.46 9.32
N GLN A 130 -8.88 3.02 10.35
CA GLN A 130 -9.45 4.18 11.06
C GLN A 130 -9.54 5.44 10.20
N ARG A 131 -8.56 5.67 9.31
CA ARG A 131 -8.62 6.81 8.37
C ARG A 131 -9.82 6.70 7.44
N GLU A 132 -10.03 5.52 6.89
CA GLU A 132 -11.13 5.27 5.97
C GLU A 132 -12.52 5.40 6.63
N GLN A 133 -12.65 4.97 7.88
CA GLN A 133 -13.89 5.16 8.65
C GLN A 133 -14.22 6.64 8.88
N ILE A 134 -13.20 7.50 9.02
CA ILE A 134 -13.39 8.95 9.15
C ILE A 134 -13.83 9.52 7.80
N GLU A 135 -13.19 9.13 6.70
CA GLU A 135 -13.56 9.58 5.35
C GLU A 135 -14.99 9.16 4.97
N GLN A 136 -15.39 7.93 5.29
CA GLN A 136 -16.77 7.47 5.06
C GLN A 136 -17.79 8.28 5.87
N ARG A 137 -17.50 8.61 7.13
CA ARG A 137 -18.40 9.45 7.94
C ARG A 137 -18.52 10.85 7.37
N GLN A 138 -17.41 11.45 6.93
CA GLN A 138 -17.43 12.78 6.32
C GLN A 138 -18.25 12.80 5.01
N GLN A 139 -18.19 11.73 4.21
CA GLN A 139 -19.01 11.61 3.01
C GLN A 139 -20.50 11.49 3.33
N VAL A 140 -20.87 10.72 4.37
CA VAL A 140 -22.27 10.60 4.81
C VAL A 140 -22.78 11.94 5.34
N GLU A 141 -22.02 12.62 6.19
CA GLU A 141 -22.36 13.95 6.72
C GLU A 141 -22.49 14.99 5.59
N GLN A 142 -21.61 14.96 4.59
CA GLN A 142 -21.73 15.82 3.40
C GLN A 142 -23.00 15.49 2.59
N SER A 143 -23.33 14.22 2.38
CA SER A 143 -24.56 13.85 1.66
C SER A 143 -25.83 14.28 2.40
N GLU A 144 -25.84 14.17 3.74
CA GLU A 144 -26.98 14.62 4.55
C GLU A 144 -27.11 16.15 4.53
N GLN A 145 -26.00 16.89 4.54
CA GLN A 145 -26.04 18.36 4.41
C GLN A 145 -26.54 18.80 3.03
N VAL A 146 -26.14 18.11 1.97
CA VAL A 146 -26.64 18.38 0.62
C VAL A 146 -28.14 18.11 0.54
N GLU A 147 -28.62 16.98 1.06
CA GLU A 147 -30.04 16.65 1.08
C GLU A 147 -30.86 17.64 1.93
N GLN A 148 -30.34 18.08 3.08
CA GLN A 148 -30.96 19.12 3.89
C GLN A 148 -30.99 20.47 3.15
N SER A 149 -29.92 20.83 2.42
CA SER A 149 -29.90 22.07 1.65
C SER A 149 -30.91 22.06 0.50
N GLU A 150 -31.10 20.93 -0.18
CA GLU A 150 -32.12 20.78 -1.22
C GLU A 150 -33.56 20.85 -0.65
N GLN A 151 -33.80 20.28 0.53
CA GLN A 151 -35.10 20.37 1.21
C GLN A 151 -35.41 21.80 1.69
N VAL A 152 -34.40 22.52 2.18
CA VAL A 152 -34.55 23.92 2.58
C VAL A 152 -34.84 24.79 1.36
N GLU A 153 -34.14 24.59 0.24
CA GLU A 153 -34.39 25.35 -1.00
C GLU A 153 -35.79 25.08 -1.57
N GLN A 154 -36.29 23.85 -1.50
CA GLN A 154 -37.68 23.54 -1.85
C GLN A 154 -38.68 24.19 -0.90
N SER A 155 -38.38 24.26 0.40
CA SER A 155 -39.25 24.86 1.40
C SER A 155 -39.29 26.39 1.28
N GLU A 156 -38.15 27.05 1.01
CA GLU A 156 -38.09 28.50 0.79
C GLU A 156 -38.87 28.93 -0.47
N GLN A 157 -38.86 28.13 -1.54
CA GLN A 157 -39.70 28.39 -2.72
C GLN A 157 -41.20 28.34 -2.39
N VAL A 158 -41.61 27.49 -1.43
CA VAL A 158 -42.99 27.41 -0.98
C VAL A 158 -43.32 28.58 -0.03
N GLU A 159 -42.41 28.95 0.87
CA GLU A 159 -42.66 29.94 1.93
C GLU A 159 -42.48 31.41 1.47
N GLN A 160 -41.68 31.69 0.43
CA GLN A 160 -41.68 33.00 -0.26
C GLN A 160 -43.05 33.35 -0.87
N SER A 161 -43.93 32.35 -1.03
CA SER A 161 -45.33 32.57 -1.43
C SER A 161 -46.20 33.09 -0.28
N GLU A 162 -45.79 32.93 0.99
CA GLU A 162 -46.66 33.10 2.16
C GLU A 162 -46.16 34.14 3.18
N GLN A 163 -44.85 34.43 3.27
CA GLN A 163 -44.29 35.34 4.28
C GLN A 163 -43.69 36.63 3.70
N VAL A 164 -44.58 37.55 3.30
CA VAL A 164 -44.35 39.02 3.25
C VAL A 164 -44.55 39.66 4.64
N ALA A 165 -44.81 38.89 5.70
CA ALA A 165 -45.03 39.44 7.03
C ALA A 165 -44.37 38.60 8.11
N LYS A 166 -43.53 39.26 8.92
CA LYS A 166 -43.09 38.88 10.27
C LYS A 166 -41.71 38.22 10.37
N SER A 167 -40.70 39.06 10.26
CA SER A 167 -39.34 38.81 10.72
C SER A 167 -39.24 38.96 12.25
N GLU A 168 -38.86 37.90 12.96
CA GLU A 168 -38.35 37.99 14.33
C GLU A 168 -37.14 37.08 14.53
N GLN A 169 -36.15 37.68 15.16
CA GLN A 169 -34.73 37.38 15.19
C GLN A 169 -34.40 36.34 16.28
N VAL A 170 -33.74 35.23 15.91
CA VAL A 170 -33.23 34.24 16.88
C VAL A 170 -31.75 33.97 16.61
N ALA A 171 -30.92 34.25 17.61
CA ALA A 171 -29.47 34.11 17.58
C ALA A 171 -29.03 32.66 17.95
N PRO A 172 -28.01 32.09 17.30
CA PRO A 172 -27.54 30.74 17.61
C PRO A 172 -26.56 30.72 18.79
N ALA A 173 -26.83 29.82 19.74
CA ALA A 173 -25.97 29.51 20.88
C ALA A 173 -24.72 28.73 20.43
N LEU A 174 -23.57 29.13 20.98
CA LEU A 174 -22.23 28.79 20.48
C LEU A 174 -21.36 28.43 21.69
N SER A 175 -21.42 27.19 22.22
CA SER A 175 -20.52 26.77 23.32
C SER A 175 -20.50 25.26 23.70
N GLU A 176 -20.43 24.30 22.78
CA GLU A 176 -20.37 22.85 23.17
C GLU A 176 -19.37 21.94 22.42
N ASP A 177 -18.30 22.46 21.78
CA ASP A 177 -17.51 21.64 20.85
C ASP A 177 -16.06 21.30 21.25
N VAL A 178 -15.62 21.62 22.47
CA VAL A 178 -14.20 21.44 22.86
C VAL A 178 -13.92 20.17 23.68
N ASP A 179 -14.86 19.72 24.52
CA ASP A 179 -14.64 18.54 25.40
C ASP A 179 -14.83 17.19 24.68
N THR A 180 -15.62 17.16 23.60
CA THR A 180 -15.85 15.99 22.74
C THR A 180 -14.63 15.60 21.90
N ALA A 181 -13.74 16.55 21.59
CA ALA A 181 -12.55 16.30 20.76
C ALA A 181 -11.45 15.53 21.52
N SER A 182 -11.25 15.85 22.81
CA SER A 182 -10.22 15.22 23.64
C SER A 182 -10.51 13.73 23.90
N HIS A 183 -11.79 13.38 24.12
CA HIS A 183 -12.20 12.00 24.38
C HIS A 183 -12.12 11.10 23.14
N ARG A 184 -12.26 11.66 21.93
CA ARG A 184 -12.16 10.89 20.65
C ARG A 184 -10.72 10.55 20.28
N LEU A 185 -9.74 11.34 20.73
CA LEU A 185 -8.32 11.11 20.43
C LEU A 185 -7.71 9.96 21.26
N SER A 186 -8.23 9.68 22.46
CA SER A 186 -7.67 8.62 23.31
C SER A 186 -8.04 7.20 22.85
N THR A 187 -9.27 6.99 22.36
CA THR A 187 -9.77 5.63 22.07
C THR A 187 -9.15 5.04 20.80
N GLY A 188 -8.91 5.87 19.78
CA GLY A 188 -8.33 5.41 18.51
C GLY A 188 -6.87 4.93 18.64
N GLY A 189 -6.09 5.58 19.51
CA GLY A 189 -4.69 5.21 19.77
C GLY A 189 -4.54 3.89 20.50
N LEU A 190 -5.45 3.58 21.43
CA LEU A 190 -5.41 2.35 22.22
C LEU A 190 -5.47 1.09 21.33
N PHE A 191 -6.40 1.03 20.37
CA PHE A 191 -6.53 -0.15 19.50
C PHE A 191 -5.29 -0.39 18.63
N ARG A 192 -4.64 0.69 18.17
CA ARG A 192 -3.40 0.57 17.39
C ARG A 192 -2.26 0.03 18.24
N LEU A 193 -2.17 0.45 19.51
CA LEU A 193 -1.18 -0.07 20.45
C LEU A 193 -1.46 -1.53 20.82
N VAL A 194 -2.72 -1.89 21.07
CA VAL A 194 -3.13 -3.28 21.33
C VAL A 194 -2.76 -4.17 20.14
N ALA A 195 -3.03 -3.73 18.92
CA ALA A 195 -2.65 -4.48 17.72
C ALA A 195 -1.14 -4.62 17.58
N ALA A 196 -0.39 -3.54 17.79
CA ALA A 196 1.07 -3.53 17.72
C ALA A 196 1.70 -4.48 18.77
N VAL A 197 1.28 -4.37 20.03
CA VAL A 197 1.78 -5.21 21.12
C VAL A 197 1.39 -6.67 20.90
N GLY A 198 0.13 -6.94 20.54
CA GLY A 198 -0.35 -8.28 20.24
C GLY A 198 0.44 -8.94 19.11
N ALA A 199 0.63 -8.23 17.99
CA ALA A 199 1.38 -8.72 16.85
C ALA A 199 2.87 -8.92 17.15
N GLY A 200 3.48 -8.03 17.95
CA GLY A 200 4.91 -8.09 18.32
C GLY A 200 5.25 -9.15 19.37
N LEU A 201 4.34 -9.47 20.28
CA LEU A 201 4.58 -10.50 21.32
C LEU A 201 4.62 -11.92 20.74
N MET A 202 3.93 -12.18 19.62
CA MET A 202 3.82 -13.52 19.06
C MET A 202 5.15 -14.12 18.53
N PRO A 203 5.98 -13.37 17.78
CA PRO A 203 7.33 -13.81 17.40
C PRO A 203 8.22 -14.13 18.60
N LEU A 204 8.09 -13.34 19.68
CA LEU A 204 8.83 -13.58 20.92
C LEU A 204 8.40 -14.89 21.57
N ALA A 205 7.09 -15.16 21.63
CA ALA A 205 6.56 -16.44 22.11
C ALA A 205 7.07 -17.63 21.27
N ALA A 206 7.17 -17.46 19.95
CA ALA A 206 7.71 -18.48 19.04
C ALA A 206 9.19 -18.77 19.22
N ALA A 207 9.98 -17.80 19.72
CA ALA A 207 11.38 -18.04 20.05
C ALA A 207 11.51 -19.07 21.19
N TYR A 208 10.63 -19.00 22.20
CA TYR A 208 10.64 -19.91 23.35
C TYR A 208 10.14 -21.32 22.97
N SER A 209 8.94 -21.43 22.39
CA SER A 209 8.33 -22.72 22.07
C SER A 209 7.27 -22.62 20.97
N THR A 210 7.14 -23.67 20.16
CA THR A 210 6.05 -23.85 19.19
C THR A 210 4.68 -23.86 19.89
N GLY A 211 4.59 -24.50 21.05
CA GLY A 211 3.36 -24.54 21.85
C GLY A 211 2.96 -23.15 22.37
N MET A 212 3.94 -22.34 22.79
CA MET A 212 3.70 -20.96 23.21
C MET A 212 3.28 -20.06 22.05
N ALA A 213 3.85 -20.25 20.86
CA ALA A 213 3.43 -19.54 19.66
C ALA A 213 1.94 -19.82 19.34
N GLY A 214 1.56 -21.10 19.32
CA GLY A 214 0.18 -21.50 19.08
C GLY A 214 -0.79 -20.97 20.15
N ALA A 215 -0.41 -21.05 21.41
CA ALA A 215 -1.20 -20.49 22.51
C ALA A 215 -1.36 -18.98 22.39
N ALA A 216 -0.28 -18.24 22.11
CA ALA A 216 -0.32 -16.78 21.94
C ALA A 216 -1.21 -16.37 20.76
N LEU A 217 -1.15 -17.12 19.65
CA LEU A 217 -1.96 -16.88 18.45
C LEU A 217 -3.46 -17.05 18.69
N ILE A 218 -3.86 -17.87 19.66
CA ILE A 218 -5.27 -18.05 20.03
C ILE A 218 -5.66 -17.06 21.15
N VAL A 219 -4.85 -16.98 22.20
CA VAL A 219 -5.20 -16.25 23.43
C VAL A 219 -5.20 -14.73 23.22
N LEU A 220 -4.24 -14.16 22.51
CA LEU A 220 -4.16 -12.70 22.35
C LEU A 220 -5.32 -12.11 21.54
N PRO A 221 -5.72 -12.68 20.38
CA PRO A 221 -6.93 -12.23 19.69
C PRO A 221 -8.21 -12.43 20.50
N LEU A 222 -8.32 -13.52 21.28
CA LEU A 222 -9.47 -13.72 22.16
C LEU A 222 -9.53 -12.68 23.28
N ILE A 223 -8.39 -12.32 23.88
CA ILE A 223 -8.31 -11.23 24.87
C ILE A 223 -8.71 -9.91 24.21
N ALA A 224 -8.18 -9.61 23.01
CA ALA A 224 -8.55 -8.40 22.29
C ALA A 224 -10.06 -8.34 22.00
N LEU A 225 -10.66 -9.45 21.58
CA LEU A 225 -12.11 -9.57 21.38
C LEU A 225 -12.88 -9.38 22.69
N LEU A 226 -12.46 -10.04 23.77
CA LEU A 226 -13.08 -9.90 25.10
C LEU A 226 -13.03 -8.46 25.59
N VAL A 227 -11.92 -7.77 25.41
CA VAL A 227 -11.77 -6.34 25.72
C VAL A 227 -12.81 -5.54 24.93
N HIS A 228 -12.95 -5.77 23.62
CA HIS A 228 -13.97 -5.07 22.82
C HIS A 228 -15.40 -5.32 23.31
N LEU A 229 -15.70 -6.56 23.73
CA LEU A 229 -17.00 -6.94 24.28
C LEU A 229 -17.27 -6.28 25.63
N VAL A 230 -16.29 -6.25 26.54
CA VAL A 230 -16.41 -5.66 27.88
C VAL A 230 -16.61 -4.14 27.81
N PHE A 231 -15.95 -3.47 26.87
CA PHE A 231 -16.12 -2.03 26.65
C PHE A 231 -17.37 -1.67 25.81
N GLY A 232 -18.22 -2.63 25.46
CA GLY A 232 -19.46 -2.39 24.72
C GLY A 232 -19.24 -1.80 23.31
N LEU A 233 -18.08 -2.06 22.71
CA LEU A 233 -17.74 -1.51 21.40
C LEU A 233 -18.48 -2.27 20.30
N ARG A 234 -18.87 -1.57 19.23
CA ARG A 234 -19.54 -2.20 18.09
C ARG A 234 -18.63 -3.29 17.49
N PRO A 235 -19.17 -4.47 17.15
CA PRO A 235 -18.37 -5.59 16.63
C PRO A 235 -17.61 -5.23 15.34
N SER A 236 -18.11 -4.30 14.54
CA SER A 236 -17.42 -3.77 13.35
C SER A 236 -16.08 -3.10 13.65
N SER A 237 -15.88 -2.60 14.88
CA SER A 237 -14.61 -1.97 15.30
C SER A 237 -13.54 -3.00 15.72
N ALA A 238 -13.93 -4.23 16.08
CA ALA A 238 -13.00 -5.26 16.52
C ALA A 238 -12.24 -5.92 15.35
N ALA A 239 -12.89 -6.03 14.19
CA ALA A 239 -12.34 -6.68 13.00
C ALA A 239 -10.94 -6.15 12.59
N PRO A 240 -10.72 -4.83 12.42
CA PRO A 240 -9.38 -4.32 12.07
C PRO A 240 -8.32 -4.63 13.12
N THR A 241 -8.66 -4.58 14.40
CA THR A 241 -7.73 -4.92 15.49
C THR A 241 -7.32 -6.39 15.42
N LEU A 242 -8.29 -7.30 15.23
CA LEU A 242 -8.02 -8.73 15.10
C LEU A 242 -7.18 -9.05 13.87
N ILE A 243 -7.51 -8.45 12.72
CA ILE A 243 -6.76 -8.60 11.46
C ILE A 243 -5.32 -8.07 11.64
N GLY A 244 -5.16 -6.90 12.26
CA GLY A 244 -3.88 -6.28 12.55
C GLY A 244 -3.02 -7.08 13.54
N ILE A 245 -3.62 -7.89 14.41
CA ILE A 245 -2.90 -8.81 15.30
C ILE A 245 -2.50 -10.08 14.53
N VAL A 246 -3.46 -10.76 13.92
CA VAL A 246 -3.30 -12.14 13.45
C VAL A 246 -2.46 -12.23 12.19
N LEU A 247 -2.69 -11.38 11.18
CA LEU A 247 -2.01 -11.51 9.89
C LEU A 247 -0.49 -11.27 10.01
N PRO A 248 -0.01 -10.16 10.61
CA PRO A 248 1.43 -9.93 10.74
C PRO A 248 2.09 -10.96 11.66
N ALA A 249 1.38 -11.39 12.70
CA ALA A 249 1.89 -12.39 13.63
C ALA A 249 2.07 -13.76 12.99
N LEU A 250 1.12 -14.21 12.16
CA LEU A 250 1.24 -15.50 11.48
C LEU A 250 2.47 -15.54 10.55
N ALA A 251 2.68 -14.47 9.78
CA ALA A 251 3.84 -14.33 8.90
C ALA A 251 5.15 -14.36 9.70
N SER A 252 5.23 -13.58 10.78
CA SER A 252 6.43 -13.47 11.60
C SER A 252 6.73 -14.72 12.43
N ILE A 253 5.72 -15.41 12.98
CA ILE A 253 5.87 -16.71 13.65
C ILE A 253 6.48 -17.73 12.68
N SER A 254 6.01 -17.78 11.44
CA SER A 254 6.51 -18.72 10.43
C SER A 254 8.02 -18.64 10.23
N VAL A 255 8.55 -17.41 10.12
CA VAL A 255 9.99 -17.18 9.94
C VAL A 255 10.78 -17.57 11.19
N VAL A 256 10.30 -17.20 12.39
CA VAL A 256 10.95 -17.55 13.66
C VAL A 256 10.99 -19.06 13.87
N LEU A 257 9.90 -19.76 13.58
CA LEU A 257 9.82 -21.21 13.69
C LEU A 257 10.74 -21.91 12.67
N SER A 258 10.90 -21.32 11.48
CA SER A 258 11.81 -21.85 10.46
C SER A 258 13.28 -21.75 10.88
N VAL A 259 13.70 -20.60 11.42
CA VAL A 259 15.06 -20.45 12.01
C VAL A 259 15.25 -21.36 13.22
N ARG A 260 14.17 -21.62 13.98
CA ARG A 260 14.20 -22.56 15.10
C ARG A 260 14.37 -24.02 14.66
N ALA A 261 13.76 -24.41 13.55
CA ALA A 261 13.89 -25.76 12.99
C ALA A 261 15.31 -26.04 12.49
N GLY A 262 16.01 -25.00 12.01
CA GLY A 262 17.42 -25.04 11.68
C GLY A 262 17.86 -23.79 10.94
N LEU A 263 19.14 -23.41 11.07
CA LEU A 263 19.67 -22.22 10.41
C LEU A 263 19.44 -22.27 8.89
N TRP A 264 19.73 -23.42 8.26
CA TRP A 264 19.53 -23.61 6.83
C TRP A 264 18.06 -23.54 6.39
N ALA A 265 17.12 -23.98 7.22
CA ALA A 265 15.69 -23.84 6.95
C ALA A 265 15.25 -22.37 6.98
N GLY A 266 15.73 -21.62 7.97
CA GLY A 266 15.52 -20.17 8.04
C GLY A 266 16.13 -19.43 6.86
N LEU A 267 17.40 -19.71 6.52
CA LEU A 267 18.08 -19.11 5.38
C LEU A 267 17.40 -19.45 4.05
N PHE A 268 16.98 -20.71 3.88
CA PHE A 268 16.23 -21.13 2.70
C PHE A 268 14.94 -20.32 2.54
N LEU A 269 14.13 -20.21 3.59
CA LEU A 269 12.87 -19.45 3.54
C LEU A 269 13.13 -17.97 3.21
N VAL A 270 14.07 -17.33 3.90
CA VAL A 270 14.41 -15.92 3.68
C VAL A 270 14.89 -15.70 2.25
N LEU A 271 15.80 -16.53 1.74
CA LEU A 271 16.32 -16.41 0.38
C LEU A 271 15.26 -16.67 -0.68
N ALA A 272 14.46 -17.73 -0.52
CA ALA A 272 13.42 -18.08 -1.48
C ALA A 272 12.35 -16.99 -1.59
N VAL A 273 11.86 -16.47 -0.45
CA VAL A 273 10.88 -15.38 -0.43
C VAL A 273 11.48 -14.07 -0.95
N SER A 274 12.73 -13.75 -0.59
CA SER A 274 13.39 -12.53 -1.07
C SER A 274 13.64 -12.57 -2.58
N LEU A 275 14.03 -13.74 -3.13
CA LEU A 275 14.25 -13.87 -4.57
C LEU A 275 12.93 -13.93 -5.34
N TYR A 276 11.86 -14.46 -4.72
CA TYR A 276 10.51 -14.32 -5.24
C TYR A 276 10.10 -12.85 -5.36
N ASP A 277 10.24 -12.08 -4.28
CA ASP A 277 9.86 -10.67 -4.25
C ASP A 277 10.71 -9.84 -5.22
N ALA A 278 12.04 -10.06 -5.24
CA ALA A 278 12.94 -9.41 -6.18
C ALA A 278 12.60 -9.76 -7.64
N GLY A 279 12.31 -11.02 -7.96
CA GLY A 279 11.89 -11.43 -9.30
C GLY A 279 10.56 -10.79 -9.70
N SER A 280 9.58 -10.79 -8.80
CA SER A 280 8.28 -10.14 -9.01
C SER A 280 8.40 -8.64 -9.21
N PHE A 281 9.30 -7.98 -8.50
CA PHE A 281 9.52 -6.53 -8.64
C PHE A 281 10.30 -6.19 -9.91
N LEU A 282 11.43 -6.87 -10.17
CA LEU A 282 12.32 -6.54 -11.28
C LEU A 282 11.67 -6.80 -12.65
N LEU A 283 11.01 -7.95 -12.81
CA LEU A 283 10.33 -8.26 -14.07
C LEU A 283 8.90 -7.73 -14.12
N GLY A 284 8.26 -7.51 -12.97
CA GLY A 284 6.94 -6.86 -12.94
C GLY A 284 6.97 -5.37 -13.32
N ALA A 285 8.14 -4.72 -13.28
CA ALA A 285 8.22 -3.29 -13.56
C ALA A 285 8.03 -2.92 -15.03
N ASP A 286 8.54 -3.75 -15.94
CA ASP A 286 8.41 -3.54 -17.38
C ASP A 286 7.45 -4.56 -18.03
N ALA A 287 6.68 -5.28 -17.21
CA ALA A 287 5.86 -6.39 -17.67
C ALA A 287 4.66 -5.94 -18.52
N SER A 288 4.44 -6.64 -19.63
CA SER A 288 3.26 -6.43 -20.49
C SER A 288 2.01 -7.12 -19.94
N SER A 289 2.20 -8.12 -19.09
CA SER A 289 1.12 -8.93 -18.50
C SER A 289 1.22 -9.01 -16.98
N ARG A 290 0.05 -9.14 -16.32
CA ARG A 290 -0.06 -9.24 -14.85
C ARG A 290 0.64 -10.46 -14.24
N TRP A 291 1.00 -11.46 -15.05
CA TRP A 291 1.58 -12.73 -14.59
C TRP A 291 3.10 -12.81 -14.73
N GLU A 292 3.73 -11.94 -15.52
CA GLU A 292 5.19 -11.96 -15.72
C GLU A 292 5.96 -11.78 -14.42
N GLY A 293 5.53 -10.85 -13.55
CA GLY A 293 6.12 -10.64 -12.22
C GLY A 293 6.05 -11.89 -11.32
N PRO A 294 4.85 -12.40 -10.97
CA PRO A 294 4.74 -13.60 -10.15
C PRO A 294 5.47 -14.83 -10.72
N VAL A 295 5.46 -15.02 -12.05
CA VAL A 295 6.18 -16.13 -12.70
C VAL A 295 7.70 -15.97 -12.57
N ALA A 296 8.22 -14.76 -12.77
CA ALA A 296 9.63 -14.45 -12.51
C ALA A 296 10.03 -14.74 -11.07
N GLY A 297 9.20 -14.34 -10.11
CA GLY A 297 9.41 -14.64 -8.70
C GLY A 297 9.45 -16.16 -8.42
N MET A 298 8.54 -16.92 -9.02
CA MET A 298 8.54 -18.39 -8.91
C MET A 298 9.83 -19.01 -9.45
N ILE A 299 10.32 -18.55 -10.61
CA ILE A 299 11.60 -19.02 -11.17
C ILE A 299 12.76 -18.73 -10.22
N GLY A 300 12.79 -17.53 -9.61
CA GLY A 300 13.76 -17.19 -8.57
C GLY A 300 13.72 -18.16 -7.38
N ALA A 301 12.54 -18.35 -6.78
CA ALA A 301 12.37 -19.28 -5.66
C ALA A 301 12.76 -20.73 -6.01
N LEU A 302 12.45 -21.19 -7.22
CA LEU A 302 12.85 -22.52 -7.70
C LEU A 302 14.37 -22.63 -7.89
N GLY A 303 15.07 -21.58 -8.31
CA GLY A 303 16.53 -21.55 -8.37
C GLY A 303 17.19 -21.76 -7.00
N VAL A 304 16.66 -21.11 -5.96
CA VAL A 304 17.12 -21.34 -4.57
C VAL A 304 16.80 -22.76 -4.12
N THR A 305 15.60 -23.25 -4.45
CA THR A 305 15.15 -24.61 -4.12
C THR A 305 16.05 -25.67 -4.73
N PHE A 306 16.38 -25.54 -6.01
CA PHE A 306 17.29 -26.44 -6.71
C PHE A 306 18.67 -26.47 -6.04
N THR A 307 19.17 -25.29 -5.63
CA THR A 307 20.45 -25.17 -4.93
C THR A 307 20.44 -25.95 -3.61
N ILE A 308 19.42 -25.77 -2.78
CA ILE A 308 19.27 -26.52 -1.51
C ILE A 308 19.08 -28.02 -1.75
N ALA A 309 18.29 -28.39 -2.76
CA ALA A 309 18.06 -29.78 -3.14
C ALA A 309 19.35 -30.48 -3.65
N THR A 310 20.35 -29.71 -4.11
CA THR A 310 21.63 -30.23 -4.59
C THR A 310 22.65 -30.38 -3.47
N PHE A 311 22.68 -29.44 -2.51
CA PHE A 311 23.66 -29.45 -1.40
C PHE A 311 23.23 -30.24 -0.17
N HIS A 312 21.94 -30.59 -0.05
CA HIS A 312 21.37 -31.32 1.09
C HIS A 312 21.76 -30.78 2.48
N PRO A 313 21.69 -29.45 2.72
CA PRO A 313 22.01 -28.94 4.05
C PRO A 313 20.94 -29.43 5.04
N PRO A 314 21.32 -29.96 6.23
CA PRO A 314 20.36 -30.33 7.25
C PRO A 314 19.45 -29.15 7.62
N PRO A 315 18.11 -29.31 7.72
CA PRO A 315 17.36 -30.58 7.80
C PRO A 315 16.83 -31.12 6.45
N PHE A 316 17.25 -30.57 5.30
CA PHE A 316 16.64 -30.91 4.02
C PHE A 316 17.22 -32.17 3.38
N SER A 317 16.31 -33.09 3.01
CA SER A 317 16.51 -34.04 1.92
C SER A 317 16.09 -33.44 0.57
N THR A 318 16.50 -34.05 -0.55
CA THR A 318 16.09 -33.63 -1.91
C THR A 318 14.58 -33.44 -2.02
N ALA A 319 13.80 -34.44 -1.56
CA ALA A 319 12.35 -34.40 -1.64
C ALA A 319 11.76 -33.28 -0.78
N SER A 320 12.24 -33.14 0.46
CA SER A 320 11.74 -32.08 1.36
C SER A 320 12.07 -30.67 0.86
N ALA A 321 13.23 -30.46 0.22
CA ALA A 321 13.60 -29.19 -0.38
C ALA A 321 12.63 -28.82 -1.50
N TRP A 322 12.35 -29.75 -2.43
CA TRP A 322 11.39 -29.54 -3.51
C TRP A 322 9.97 -29.28 -3.01
N ILE A 323 9.50 -30.04 -2.03
CA ILE A 323 8.19 -29.82 -1.42
C ILE A 323 8.11 -28.40 -0.83
N ALA A 324 9.12 -28.01 -0.04
CA ALA A 324 9.15 -26.68 0.56
C ALA A 324 9.20 -25.57 -0.50
N GLY A 325 9.99 -25.73 -1.55
CA GLY A 325 10.06 -24.78 -2.66
C GLY A 325 8.76 -24.62 -3.43
N ILE A 326 8.08 -25.73 -3.73
CA ILE A 326 6.76 -25.71 -4.39
C ILE A 326 5.73 -25.01 -3.49
N VAL A 327 5.71 -25.33 -2.20
CA VAL A 327 4.83 -24.68 -1.23
C VAL A 327 5.08 -23.17 -1.21
N ILE A 328 6.33 -22.72 -1.20
CA ILE A 328 6.66 -21.29 -1.27
C ILE A 328 6.17 -20.68 -2.59
N CYS A 329 6.38 -21.34 -3.72
CA CYS A 329 5.95 -20.83 -5.04
C CYS A 329 4.42 -20.64 -5.12
N VAL A 330 3.64 -21.50 -4.46
CA VAL A 330 2.17 -21.39 -4.40
C VAL A 330 1.74 -20.39 -3.31
N ALA A 331 2.37 -20.42 -2.14
CA ALA A 331 2.00 -19.58 -1.01
C ALA A 331 2.28 -18.09 -1.26
N SER A 332 3.33 -17.75 -2.00
CA SER A 332 3.69 -16.35 -2.28
C SER A 332 2.61 -15.58 -3.07
N PRO A 333 2.15 -16.03 -4.26
CA PRO A 333 1.08 -15.35 -4.98
C PRO A 333 -0.26 -15.43 -4.22
N LEU A 334 -0.52 -16.54 -3.53
CA LEU A 334 -1.71 -16.68 -2.70
C LEU A 334 -1.70 -15.66 -1.55
N GLY A 335 -0.54 -15.39 -0.95
CA GLY A 335 -0.35 -14.38 0.08
C GLY A 335 -0.65 -12.96 -0.43
N GLN A 336 -0.24 -12.63 -1.65
CA GLN A 336 -0.58 -11.35 -2.29
C GLN A 336 -2.09 -11.21 -2.51
N TRP A 337 -2.75 -12.28 -2.98
CA TRP A 337 -4.20 -12.33 -3.14
C TRP A 337 -4.94 -12.20 -1.81
N LEU A 338 -4.54 -12.97 -0.80
CA LEU A 338 -5.14 -12.89 0.53
C LEU A 338 -4.96 -11.49 1.11
N GLY A 339 -3.77 -10.89 0.95
CA GLY A 339 -3.50 -9.52 1.38
C GLY A 339 -4.46 -8.50 0.76
N SER A 340 -4.79 -8.64 -0.53
CA SER A 340 -5.76 -7.73 -1.19
C SER A 340 -7.19 -7.94 -0.72
N PHE A 341 -7.59 -9.15 -0.32
CA PHE A 341 -8.92 -9.40 0.27
C PHE A 341 -9.11 -8.78 1.66
N PHE A 342 -8.03 -8.65 2.44
CA PHE A 342 -8.09 -8.03 3.77
C PHE A 342 -7.95 -6.51 3.75
N LEU A 343 -7.52 -5.95 2.61
CA LEU A 343 -7.55 -4.50 2.41
C LEU A 343 -9.00 -4.06 2.10
N PRO A 344 -9.42 -2.90 2.63
CA PRO A 344 -10.75 -2.38 2.37
C PRO A 344 -11.03 -2.26 0.86
N SER A 345 -12.20 -2.74 0.45
CA SER A 345 -12.64 -2.84 -0.95
C SER A 345 -12.80 -1.49 -1.67
N ILE A 346 -12.69 -0.38 -0.96
CA ILE A 346 -12.91 0.98 -1.51
C ILE A 346 -11.80 1.36 -2.49
N LEU A 347 -10.60 0.79 -2.35
CA LEU A 347 -9.54 0.91 -3.36
C LEU A 347 -9.88 0.14 -4.65
N CYS A 348 -10.67 -0.93 -4.57
CA CYS A 348 -11.09 -1.69 -5.75
C CYS A 348 -12.16 -0.95 -6.55
N SER A 349 -13.03 -0.16 -5.89
CA SER A 349 -14.03 0.65 -6.60
C SER A 349 -13.42 1.78 -7.41
N ARG A 350 -12.33 2.42 -6.93
CA ARG A 350 -11.61 3.47 -7.69
C ARG A 350 -10.63 2.92 -8.72
N ALA A 351 -10.18 1.67 -8.57
CA ALA A 351 -9.37 0.98 -9.59
C ALA A 351 -10.23 0.41 -10.73
N CYS A 352 -11.55 0.33 -10.57
CA CYS A 352 -12.48 -0.17 -11.59
C CYS A 352 -13.38 0.92 -12.22
N SER A 353 -13.27 2.18 -11.81
CA SER A 353 -14.00 3.33 -12.40
C SER A 353 -13.09 4.19 -13.27
#